data_AF-W2SFJ1-F1
#
_entry.id   AF-W2SFJ1-F1
#
_cell.length_a   1.000
_cell.length_b   1.000
_cell.length_c   1.000
_cell.angle_alpha   90.00
_cell.angle_beta   90.00
_cell.angle_gamma   90.00
#
_symmetry.space_group_name_H-M   'P 1'
#
loop_
_entity.id
_entity.type
_entity.pdbx_description
1 polymer ?
#
loop_
_entity_poly.entity_id
_entity_poly.type
_entity_poly.pdbx_seq_one_letter_code
_entity_poly.pdbx_strand_id
1 'polypeptide(L)'
;MRILFQFDMDHDGYIPTTDLKRSIRDSAFSFGLNPSEIDGMMVHMDRDGDKLIDFPEFCTLMSQVKRRRLLHLMFRAAQFVVPRSQRTEPFDYLQKYKCCPPPIFMLIVSVIQLAIYAYYTVEAGEGVSITGPVPTSSPLIFNPHRKSEVWRFVSYMFIHIGLYHVIFNILTQLMLGIPLELVHQWRVIAVYLAGVLSGSLLVTAVDPHVFLAGASGGVYALLAAHLAELVMNWSEVELRRTPLVRESQPFIQMEFNWVRAIILTVLIGSDAAVAIFQRYFVSKTDKVSYVSHIGGFVAGALLGIVILRNFRRHRWEGKLWWTALATYTFFIATCIVLIVAPDIT
;
A
#
# COMPACT_ATOMS: atom_id res chain seq x y z
N MET A 1 1.23 31.74 5.32
CA MET A 1 0.65 32.91 6.02
C MET A 1 0.07 32.57 7.38
N ARG A 2 -1.05 31.84 7.53
CA ARG A 2 -1.68 31.61 8.86
C ARG A 2 -0.76 31.03 9.95
N ILE A 3 0.20 30.19 9.60
CA ILE A 3 1.12 29.56 10.56
C ILE A 3 2.22 30.54 11.01
N LEU A 4 2.66 31.47 10.15
CA LEU A 4 3.67 32.47 10.51
C LEU A 4 3.13 33.39 11.61
N PHE A 5 1.89 33.87 11.47
CA PHE A 5 1.19 34.70 12.46
C PHE A 5 0.93 34.01 13.81
N GLN A 6 1.10 32.69 13.92
CA GLN A 6 1.07 32.00 15.21
C GLN A 6 2.39 32.12 15.97
N PHE A 7 3.48 32.42 15.27
CA PHE A 7 4.82 32.56 15.84
C PHE A 7 5.30 34.01 15.88
N ASP A 8 4.76 34.87 15.01
CA ASP A 8 4.92 36.32 14.99
C ASP A 8 3.90 36.96 15.95
N MET A 9 4.31 37.11 17.22
CA MET A 9 3.46 37.54 18.34
C MET A 9 3.22 39.06 18.38
N ASP A 10 4.12 39.84 17.82
CA ASP A 10 4.09 41.30 17.74
C ASP A 10 3.65 41.81 16.35
N HIS A 11 3.43 40.91 15.40
CA HIS A 11 2.90 41.18 14.06
C HIS A 11 3.79 42.10 13.22
N ASP A 12 5.11 42.03 13.44
CA ASP A 12 6.10 42.83 12.73
C ASP A 12 6.60 42.15 11.44
N GLY A 13 6.19 40.89 11.20
CA GLY A 13 6.56 40.09 10.05
C GLY A 13 7.87 39.32 10.21
N TYR A 14 8.52 39.42 11.37
CA TYR A 14 9.75 38.74 11.73
C TYR A 14 9.51 37.81 12.93
N ILE A 15 10.36 36.80 13.09
CA ILE A 15 10.31 35.93 14.27
C ILE A 15 11.71 35.85 14.86
N PRO A 16 11.93 36.24 16.13
CA PRO A 16 13.21 36.05 16.77
C PRO A 16 13.64 34.58 16.71
N THR A 17 14.88 34.34 16.27
CA THR A 17 15.43 32.98 16.12
C THR A 17 15.31 32.14 17.40
N THR A 18 15.43 32.76 18.57
CA THR A 18 15.29 32.11 19.89
C THR A 18 13.86 31.64 20.18
N ASP A 19 12.87 32.43 19.78
CA ASP A 19 11.46 32.14 20.04
C ASP A 19 10.94 31.09 19.06
N LEU A 20 11.33 31.21 17.79
CA LEU A 20 11.07 30.15 16.81
C LEU A 20 11.72 28.83 17.24
N LYS A 21 12.94 28.88 17.78
CA LYS A 21 13.65 27.70 18.28
C LYS A 21 12.94 27.04 19.43
N ARG A 22 12.46 27.82 20.39
CA ARG A 22 11.66 27.30 21.50
C ARG A 22 10.36 26.68 20.99
N SER A 23 9.60 27.42 20.17
CA SER A 23 8.33 26.95 19.63
C SER A 23 8.43 25.69 18.76
N ILE A 24 9.43 25.59 17.89
CA ILE A 24 9.64 24.40 17.05
C ILE A 24 10.16 23.24 17.88
N ARG A 25 10.96 23.48 18.93
CA ARG A 25 11.40 22.43 19.86
C ARG A 25 10.23 21.89 20.69
N ASP A 26 9.37 22.76 21.18
CA ASP A 26 8.15 22.37 21.91
C ASP A 26 7.15 21.66 20.98
N SER A 27 7.16 22.04 19.71
CA SER A 27 6.39 21.40 18.64
C SER A 27 7.13 20.25 17.94
N ALA A 28 8.36 19.89 18.37
CA ALA A 28 9.21 18.93 17.67
C ALA A 28 8.52 17.58 17.50
N PHE A 29 7.83 17.18 18.56
CA PHE A 29 7.03 15.97 18.62
C PHE A 29 5.83 16.01 17.66
N SER A 30 5.16 17.16 17.53
CA SER A 30 4.04 17.32 16.59
C SER A 30 4.48 17.31 15.12
N PHE A 31 5.75 17.68 14.87
CA PHE A 31 6.40 17.58 13.57
C PHE A 31 7.08 16.22 13.31
N GLY A 32 7.18 15.34 14.33
CA GLY A 32 7.79 14.01 14.20
C GLY A 32 9.30 14.03 13.97
N LEU A 33 9.98 15.07 14.49
CA LEU A 33 11.44 15.25 14.40
C LEU A 33 12.06 15.20 15.80
N ASN A 34 13.31 14.77 15.89
CA ASN A 34 14.06 14.82 17.15
C ASN A 34 14.59 16.24 17.41
N PRO A 35 14.72 16.67 18.68
CA PRO A 35 15.22 18.01 19.02
C PRO A 35 16.59 18.34 18.40
N SER A 36 17.48 17.34 18.30
CA SER A 36 18.81 17.50 17.70
C SER A 36 18.79 17.73 16.19
N GLU A 37 17.80 17.16 15.48
CA GLU A 37 17.64 17.37 14.04
C GLU A 37 17.11 18.75 13.74
N ILE A 38 16.21 19.25 14.58
CA ILE A 38 15.72 20.62 14.53
C ILE A 38 16.89 21.57 14.80
N ASP A 39 17.65 21.35 15.87
CA ASP A 39 18.84 22.15 16.17
C ASP A 39 19.77 22.25 14.94
N GLY A 40 20.06 21.14 14.28
CA GLY A 40 20.87 21.12 13.05
C GLY A 40 20.24 21.85 11.86
N MET A 41 18.91 21.86 11.73
CA MET A 41 18.20 22.62 10.70
C MET A 41 18.19 24.13 10.99
N MET A 42 18.24 24.52 12.27
CA MET A 42 18.25 25.92 12.67
C MET A 42 19.62 26.59 12.51
N VAL A 43 20.72 25.83 12.42
CA VAL A 43 22.08 26.37 12.26
C VAL A 43 22.26 27.17 10.96
N HIS A 44 21.54 26.82 9.89
CA HIS A 44 21.70 27.43 8.56
C HIS A 44 20.46 28.20 8.11
N MET A 45 19.57 28.54 9.04
CA MET A 45 18.28 29.14 8.73
C MET A 45 18.38 30.64 8.53
N ASP A 46 18.98 31.32 9.51
CA ASP A 46 19.32 32.73 9.49
C ASP A 46 20.50 32.93 8.52
N ARG A 47 20.17 33.27 7.27
CA ARG A 47 21.14 33.35 6.16
C ARG A 47 21.83 34.70 6.12
N ASP A 48 21.13 35.76 6.51
CA ASP A 48 21.66 37.11 6.53
C ASP A 48 22.30 37.49 7.87
N GLY A 49 22.13 36.65 8.90
CA GLY A 49 22.78 36.76 10.20
C GLY A 49 22.13 37.78 11.13
N ASP A 50 20.89 38.19 10.85
CA ASP A 50 20.20 39.27 11.55
C ASP A 50 19.52 38.82 12.86
N LYS A 51 19.55 37.51 13.16
CA LYS A 51 18.91 36.83 14.31
C LYS A 51 17.39 36.89 14.32
N LEU A 52 16.79 37.40 13.26
CA LEU A 52 15.38 37.32 12.97
C LEU A 52 15.18 36.24 11.90
N ILE A 53 13.92 35.87 11.67
CA ILE A 53 13.54 34.93 10.63
C ILE A 53 12.49 35.63 9.80
N ASP A 54 12.84 35.89 8.55
CA ASP A 54 11.92 36.48 7.59
C ASP A 54 10.99 35.41 6.97
N PHE A 55 10.03 35.85 6.18
CA PHE A 55 9.09 34.94 5.52
C PHE A 55 9.78 33.93 4.56
N PRO A 56 10.69 34.34 3.65
CA PRO A 56 11.51 33.41 2.85
C PRO A 56 12.26 32.34 3.64
N GLU A 57 12.92 32.70 4.73
CA GLU A 57 13.67 31.79 5.61
C GLU A 57 12.73 30.84 6.33
N PHE A 58 11.62 31.36 6.86
CA PHE A 58 10.56 30.54 7.46
C PHE A 58 9.98 29.53 6.46
N CYS A 59 9.71 29.95 5.21
CA CYS A 59 9.25 29.07 4.14
C CYS A 59 10.26 27.96 3.84
N THR A 60 11.55 28.31 3.79
CA THR A 60 12.64 27.36 3.56
C THR A 60 12.72 26.34 4.68
N LEU A 61 12.70 26.78 5.94
CA LEU A 61 12.64 25.91 7.11
C LEU A 61 11.46 24.94 7.04
N MET A 62 10.25 25.47 6.84
CA MET A 62 9.03 24.65 6.83
C MET A 62 9.04 23.63 5.69
N SER A 63 9.65 23.96 4.54
CA SER A 63 9.85 23.01 3.45
C SER A 63 10.78 21.86 3.84
N GLN A 64 11.87 22.15 4.56
CA GLN A 64 12.81 21.15 5.04
C GLN A 64 12.18 20.27 6.14
N VAL A 65 11.40 20.87 7.05
CA VAL A 65 10.69 20.15 8.12
C VAL A 65 9.70 19.17 7.51
N LYS A 66 8.88 19.64 6.55
CA LYS A 66 7.92 18.78 5.82
C LYS A 66 8.63 17.65 5.09
N ARG A 67 9.75 17.94 4.41
CA ARG A 67 10.54 16.93 3.69
C ARG A 67 11.10 15.88 4.63
N ARG A 68 11.70 16.26 5.77
CA ARG A 68 12.23 15.31 6.75
C ARG A 68 11.12 14.49 7.40
N ARG A 69 10.00 15.10 7.76
CA ARG A 69 8.83 14.38 8.27
C ARG A 69 8.33 13.34 7.28
N LEU A 70 8.24 13.71 6.00
CA LEU A 70 7.87 12.77 4.93
C LEU A 70 8.89 11.62 4.84
N LEU A 71 10.19 11.91 4.89
CA LEU A 71 11.23 10.88 4.89
C LEU A 71 11.12 9.94 6.10
N HIS A 72 10.82 10.45 7.30
CA HIS A 72 10.59 9.63 8.49
C HIS A 72 9.36 8.75 8.36
N LEU A 73 8.26 9.27 7.81
CA LEU A 73 7.06 8.49 7.55
C LEU A 73 7.34 7.40 6.51
N MET A 74 8.03 7.73 5.41
CA MET A 74 8.45 6.77 4.39
C MET A 74 9.37 5.71 4.99
N PHE A 75 10.28 6.08 5.89
CA PHE A 75 11.16 5.14 6.58
C PHE A 75 10.37 4.18 7.47
N ARG A 76 9.45 4.69 8.30
CA ARG A 76 8.57 3.86 9.13
C ARG A 76 7.69 2.93 8.29
N ALA A 77 7.17 3.42 7.16
CA ALA A 77 6.41 2.60 6.22
C ALA A 77 7.30 1.52 5.58
N ALA A 78 8.51 1.85 5.12
CA ALA A 78 9.45 0.88 4.55
C ALA A 78 9.88 -0.18 5.57
N GLN A 79 10.01 0.18 6.84
CA GLN A 79 10.28 -0.78 7.93
C GLN A 79 9.17 -1.83 8.11
N PHE A 80 7.97 -1.59 7.59
CA PHE A 80 6.91 -2.60 7.56
C PHE A 80 7.25 -3.76 6.60
N VAL A 81 8.10 -3.53 5.60
CA VAL A 81 8.50 -4.52 4.58
C VAL A 81 9.94 -5.01 4.79
N VAL A 82 10.90 -4.12 5.06
CA VAL A 82 12.34 -4.46 5.05
C VAL A 82 12.78 -5.25 6.30
N PRO A 83 13.52 -6.38 6.18
CA PRO A 83 14.05 -7.16 7.33
C PRO A 83 15.10 -6.43 8.19
N ARG A 84 15.21 -6.79 9.48
CA ARG A 84 16.07 -6.11 10.49
C ARG A 84 17.54 -6.00 10.08
N SER A 85 18.07 -7.07 9.48
CA SER A 85 19.49 -7.18 9.13
C SER A 85 19.96 -6.15 8.10
N GLN A 86 19.02 -5.47 7.44
CA GLN A 86 19.28 -4.44 6.44
C GLN A 86 18.87 -3.04 6.92
N ARG A 87 18.40 -2.91 8.17
CA ARG A 87 17.99 -1.64 8.79
C ARG A 87 19.14 -0.91 9.52
N THR A 88 20.32 -1.53 9.63
CA THR A 88 21.42 -1.07 10.48
C THR A 88 22.19 0.14 9.95
N GLU A 89 21.99 0.53 8.70
CA GLU A 89 22.53 1.77 8.13
C GLU A 89 21.38 2.75 7.83
N PRO A 90 20.89 3.50 8.84
CA PRO A 90 19.72 4.37 8.69
C PRO A 90 19.90 5.50 7.66
N PHE A 91 21.14 5.87 7.32
CA PHE A 91 21.45 7.02 6.46
C PHE A 91 21.77 6.69 5.00
N ASP A 92 22.43 5.57 4.70
CA ASP A 92 22.86 5.25 3.33
C ASP A 92 21.69 4.69 2.45
N TYR A 93 20.67 4.11 3.09
CA TYR A 93 19.48 3.57 2.40
C TYR A 93 18.49 4.65 1.93
N LEU A 94 18.21 5.66 2.76
CA LEU A 94 17.31 6.77 2.41
C LEU A 94 17.96 7.76 1.42
N GLN A 95 19.29 7.89 1.42
CA GLN A 95 20.00 8.65 0.37
C GLN A 95 19.98 7.94 -0.99
N LYS A 96 19.96 6.60 -1.02
CA LYS A 96 19.74 5.81 -2.24
C LYS A 96 18.31 5.89 -2.78
N TYR A 97 17.32 6.03 -1.90
CA TYR A 97 15.95 6.35 -2.27
C TYR A 97 15.76 7.85 -2.49
N LYS A 98 16.27 8.34 -3.63
CA LYS A 98 15.63 9.50 -4.28
C LYS A 98 14.15 9.14 -4.38
N CYS A 99 13.23 9.96 -3.85
CA CYS A 99 11.77 9.77 -3.89
C CYS A 99 11.23 9.79 -5.34
N CYS A 100 11.78 8.92 -6.19
CA CYS A 100 11.79 8.95 -7.63
C CYS A 100 11.77 7.49 -8.12
N PRO A 101 10.59 6.94 -8.44
CA PRO A 101 9.29 7.57 -8.26
C PRO A 101 8.82 7.55 -6.78
N PRO A 102 8.08 8.58 -6.32
CA PRO A 102 7.33 8.48 -5.07
C PRO A 102 6.29 7.35 -5.17
N PRO A 103 5.72 6.85 -4.05
CA PRO A 103 4.68 5.81 -4.09
C PRO A 103 3.36 6.40 -4.59
N ILE A 104 3.30 6.69 -5.89
CA ILE A 104 2.20 7.41 -6.54
C ILE A 104 1.17 6.46 -7.11
N PHE A 105 1.53 5.23 -7.45
CA PHE A 105 0.62 4.31 -8.13
C PHE A 105 -0.57 3.99 -7.24
N MET A 106 -0.32 3.58 -5.98
CA MET A 106 -1.41 3.23 -5.05
C MET A 106 -2.32 4.43 -4.78
N LEU A 107 -1.74 5.64 -4.65
CA LEU A 107 -2.49 6.88 -4.45
C LEU A 107 -3.34 7.23 -5.66
N ILE A 108 -2.77 7.18 -6.87
CA ILE A 108 -3.47 7.48 -8.12
C ILE A 108 -4.63 6.52 -8.33
N VAL A 109 -4.40 5.21 -8.17
CA VAL A 109 -5.45 4.20 -8.32
C VAL A 109 -6.57 4.43 -7.30
N SER A 110 -6.25 4.73 -6.04
CA SER A 110 -7.27 5.04 -5.02
C SER A 110 -8.09 6.29 -5.34
N VAL A 111 -7.46 7.35 -5.85
CA VAL A 111 -8.17 8.57 -6.27
C VAL A 111 -9.11 8.27 -7.44
N ILE A 112 -8.65 7.50 -8.43
CA ILE A 112 -9.48 7.10 -9.59
C ILE A 112 -10.66 6.24 -9.13
N GLN A 113 -10.44 5.27 -8.26
CA GLN A 113 -11.50 4.41 -7.69
C GLN A 113 -12.57 5.25 -6.97
N LEU A 114 -12.15 6.20 -6.13
CA LEU A 114 -13.06 7.06 -5.40
C LEU A 114 -13.85 7.99 -6.33
N ALA A 115 -13.20 8.55 -7.36
CA ALA A 115 -13.85 9.39 -8.35
C ALA A 115 -14.91 8.63 -9.16
N ILE A 116 -14.59 7.42 -9.61
CA ILE A 116 -15.51 6.56 -10.36
C ILE A 116 -16.67 6.09 -9.47
N TYR A 117 -16.39 5.73 -8.22
CA TYR A 117 -17.42 5.40 -7.25
C TYR A 117 -18.38 6.59 -7.01
N ALA A 118 -17.84 7.80 -6.82
CA ALA A 118 -18.65 9.00 -6.64
C ALA A 118 -19.52 9.30 -7.86
N TYR A 119 -18.96 9.17 -9.08
CA TYR A 119 -19.71 9.33 -10.32
C TYR A 119 -20.92 8.40 -10.41
N TYR A 120 -20.72 7.09 -10.24
CA TYR A 120 -21.82 6.12 -10.33
C TYR A 120 -22.83 6.23 -9.17
N THR A 121 -22.39 6.71 -8.01
CA THR A 121 -23.29 7.01 -6.89
C THR A 121 -24.22 8.18 -7.22
N VAL A 122 -23.70 9.22 -7.86
CA VAL A 122 -24.50 10.38 -8.32
C VAL A 122 -25.43 9.98 -9.46
N GLU A 123 -24.95 9.19 -10.42
CA GLU A 123 -25.74 8.70 -11.57
C GLU A 123 -26.93 7.85 -11.13
N ALA A 124 -26.75 6.98 -10.12
CA ALA A 124 -27.82 6.13 -9.60
C ALA A 124 -28.95 6.91 -8.90
N GLY A 125 -28.68 8.11 -8.38
CA GLY A 125 -29.67 8.93 -7.67
C GLY A 125 -30.12 8.42 -6.30
N GLU A 126 -29.63 7.25 -5.86
CA GLU A 126 -29.99 6.60 -4.58
C GLU A 126 -29.18 7.11 -3.38
N GLY A 127 -28.17 7.95 -3.61
CA GLY A 127 -27.24 8.42 -2.57
C GLY A 127 -26.23 7.36 -2.15
N VAL A 128 -25.48 7.65 -1.08
CA VAL A 128 -24.40 6.75 -0.59
C VAL A 128 -25.02 5.56 0.15
N SER A 129 -24.92 4.37 -0.43
CA SER A 129 -25.36 3.11 0.18
C SER A 129 -24.17 2.24 0.58
N ILE A 130 -24.38 1.39 1.60
CA ILE A 130 -23.34 0.47 2.09
C ILE A 130 -23.10 -0.67 1.10
N THR A 131 -24.15 -1.14 0.43
CA THR A 131 -24.14 -2.33 -0.43
C THR A 131 -24.46 -2.05 -1.90
N GLY A 132 -24.83 -0.82 -2.24
CA GLY A 132 -25.09 -0.39 -3.63
C GLY A 132 -24.59 1.04 -3.88
N PRO A 133 -24.73 1.56 -5.11
CA PRO A 133 -25.30 0.91 -6.29
C PRO A 133 -24.31 -0.07 -6.95
N VAL A 134 -24.83 -0.97 -7.79
CA VAL A 134 -24.04 -1.86 -8.66
C VAL A 134 -24.10 -1.30 -10.10
N PRO A 135 -23.04 -0.67 -10.62
CA PRO A 135 -23.06 -0.07 -11.96
C PRO A 135 -22.86 -1.14 -13.05
N THR A 136 -23.84 -2.03 -13.21
CA THR A 136 -23.81 -3.16 -14.19
C THR A 136 -23.70 -2.69 -15.64
N SER A 137 -24.22 -1.50 -15.95
CA SER A 137 -24.15 -0.86 -17.26
C SER A 137 -22.77 -0.27 -17.60
N SER A 138 -21.83 -0.24 -16.63
CA SER A 138 -20.53 0.38 -16.82
C SER A 138 -19.71 -0.26 -17.95
N PRO A 139 -18.97 0.50 -18.77
CA PRO A 139 -18.02 -0.06 -19.71
C PRO A 139 -16.77 -0.66 -19.04
N LEU A 140 -16.55 -0.38 -17.74
CA LEU A 140 -15.37 -0.81 -17.00
C LEU A 140 -15.59 -2.11 -16.21
N ILE A 141 -16.83 -2.42 -15.82
CA ILE A 141 -17.16 -3.64 -15.07
C ILE A 141 -16.82 -4.87 -15.92
N PHE A 142 -16.37 -5.95 -15.27
CA PHE A 142 -16.22 -7.21 -15.98
C PHE A 142 -17.60 -7.82 -16.26
N ASN A 143 -17.90 -7.99 -17.55
CA ASN A 143 -19.14 -8.58 -18.01
C ASN A 143 -18.85 -9.94 -18.66
N PRO A 144 -19.34 -11.06 -18.07
CA PRO A 144 -19.07 -12.41 -18.55
C PRO A 144 -19.58 -12.68 -19.97
N HIS A 145 -20.54 -11.90 -20.46
CA HIS A 145 -21.12 -12.02 -21.79
C HIS A 145 -20.35 -11.23 -22.86
N ARG A 146 -19.32 -10.46 -22.47
CA ARG A 146 -18.52 -9.60 -23.37
C ARG A 146 -17.02 -9.88 -23.25
N LYS A 147 -16.64 -11.17 -23.30
CA LYS A 147 -15.23 -11.61 -23.13
C LYS A 147 -14.28 -11.08 -24.21
N SER A 148 -14.78 -10.69 -25.38
CA SER A 148 -13.98 -10.05 -26.44
C SER A 148 -13.50 -8.64 -26.07
N GLU A 149 -14.17 -7.98 -25.12
CA GLU A 149 -13.79 -6.66 -24.60
C GLU A 149 -12.66 -6.81 -23.56
N VAL A 150 -11.45 -7.16 -24.03
CA VAL A 150 -10.32 -7.61 -23.18
C VAL A 150 -9.90 -6.64 -22.07
N TRP A 151 -10.15 -5.33 -22.23
CA TRP A 151 -9.86 -4.34 -21.18
C TRP A 151 -10.64 -4.61 -19.90
N ARG A 152 -11.82 -5.24 -19.98
CA ARG A 152 -12.67 -5.57 -18.84
C ARG A 152 -12.02 -6.54 -17.85
N PHE A 153 -11.04 -7.33 -18.28
CA PHE A 153 -10.26 -8.19 -17.39
C PHE A 153 -9.35 -7.41 -16.43
N VAL A 154 -9.14 -6.11 -16.67
CA VAL A 154 -8.34 -5.23 -15.81
C VAL A 154 -9.14 -4.05 -15.29
N SER A 155 -9.95 -3.39 -16.13
CA SER A 155 -10.67 -2.16 -15.79
C SER A 155 -11.69 -2.33 -14.66
N TYR A 156 -12.12 -3.57 -14.39
CA TYR A 156 -13.06 -3.87 -13.31
C TYR A 156 -12.53 -3.45 -11.93
N MET A 157 -11.20 -3.31 -11.78
CA MET A 157 -10.55 -2.84 -10.55
C MET A 157 -10.94 -1.42 -10.12
N PHE A 158 -11.57 -0.66 -11.02
CA PHE A 158 -12.05 0.69 -10.75
C PHE A 158 -13.51 0.74 -10.31
N ILE A 159 -14.29 -0.31 -10.57
CA ILE A 159 -15.70 -0.38 -10.21
C ILE A 159 -15.84 -0.97 -8.82
N HIS A 160 -16.67 -0.36 -7.97
CA HIS A 160 -16.94 -0.83 -6.62
C HIS A 160 -18.44 -0.86 -6.35
N ILE A 161 -18.85 -1.76 -5.46
CA ILE A 161 -20.24 -2.01 -5.08
C ILE A 161 -20.42 -1.56 -3.64
N GLY A 162 -21.03 -0.39 -3.45
CA GLY A 162 -21.26 0.18 -2.12
C GLY A 162 -20.03 0.72 -1.40
N LEU A 163 -20.31 1.50 -0.35
CA LEU A 163 -19.33 2.27 0.38
C LEU A 163 -18.31 1.39 1.10
N TYR A 164 -18.76 0.28 1.71
CA TYR A 164 -17.88 -0.62 2.43
C TYR A 164 -16.81 -1.21 1.51
N HIS A 165 -17.22 -1.64 0.30
CA HIS A 165 -16.33 -2.30 -0.65
C HIS A 165 -15.22 -1.36 -1.13
N VAL A 166 -15.54 -0.10 -1.46
CA VAL A 166 -14.53 0.88 -1.90
C VAL A 166 -13.61 1.31 -0.76
N ILE A 167 -14.15 1.57 0.44
CA ILE A 167 -13.34 1.99 1.60
C ILE A 167 -12.37 0.87 2.01
N PHE A 168 -12.85 -0.37 2.12
CA PHE A 168 -12.01 -1.50 2.52
C PHE A 168 -10.88 -1.77 1.52
N ASN A 169 -11.18 -1.72 0.21
CA ASN A 169 -10.17 -1.86 -0.84
C ASN A 169 -9.13 -0.75 -0.77
N ILE A 170 -9.55 0.52 -0.73
CA ILE A 170 -8.62 1.66 -0.66
C ILE A 170 -7.77 1.60 0.61
N LEU A 171 -8.38 1.34 1.77
CA LEU A 171 -7.65 1.28 3.04
C LEU A 171 -6.58 0.19 3.01
N THR A 172 -6.95 -1.02 2.57
CA THR A 172 -6.03 -2.16 2.49
C THR A 172 -4.95 -1.93 1.42
N GLN A 173 -5.33 -1.41 0.26
CA GLN A 173 -4.43 -1.05 -0.83
C GLN A 173 -3.39 -0.02 -0.40
N LEU A 174 -3.79 1.05 0.30
CA LEU A 174 -2.86 2.08 0.75
C LEU A 174 -1.96 1.56 1.88
N MET A 175 -2.53 0.83 2.84
CA MET A 175 -1.79 0.33 4.00
C MET A 175 -0.73 -0.70 3.60
N LEU A 176 -1.05 -1.60 2.66
CA LEU A 176 -0.14 -2.65 2.21
C LEU A 176 0.71 -2.20 1.00
N GLY A 177 0.08 -1.51 0.05
CA GLY A 177 0.71 -1.12 -1.20
C GLY A 177 1.78 -0.05 -1.06
N ILE A 178 1.57 0.99 -0.23
CA ILE A 178 2.57 2.07 -0.08
C ILE A 178 3.90 1.55 0.47
N PRO A 179 3.95 0.77 1.57
CA PRO A 179 5.19 0.16 2.03
C PRO A 179 5.91 -0.67 0.97
N LEU A 180 5.17 -1.48 0.20
CA LEU A 180 5.74 -2.28 -0.88
C LEU A 180 6.26 -1.39 -2.01
N GLU A 181 5.52 -0.38 -2.44
CA GLU A 181 5.89 0.52 -3.53
C GLU A 181 7.13 1.34 -3.16
N LEU A 182 7.25 1.76 -1.90
CA LEU A 182 8.45 2.40 -1.35
C LEU A 182 9.69 1.51 -1.41
N VAL A 183 9.54 0.19 -1.33
CA VAL A 183 10.66 -0.76 -1.20
C VAL A 183 10.98 -1.49 -2.52
N HIS A 184 9.98 -1.67 -3.37
CA HIS A 184 10.08 -2.44 -4.60
C HIS A 184 9.73 -1.62 -5.86
N GLN A 185 9.27 -0.38 -5.72
CA GLN A 185 9.02 0.57 -6.81
C GLN A 185 8.02 0.00 -7.82
N TRP A 186 8.30 0.13 -9.13
CA TRP A 186 7.44 -0.32 -10.23
C TRP A 186 7.10 -1.82 -10.20
N ARG A 187 7.90 -2.65 -9.51
CA ARG A 187 7.67 -4.11 -9.40
C ARG A 187 6.33 -4.42 -8.74
N VAL A 188 5.90 -3.57 -7.81
CA VAL A 188 4.61 -3.71 -7.12
C VAL A 188 3.45 -3.49 -8.08
N ILE A 189 3.60 -2.57 -9.04
CA ILE A 189 2.60 -2.31 -10.07
C ILE A 189 2.35 -3.59 -10.89
N ALA A 190 3.43 -4.28 -11.29
CA ALA A 190 3.33 -5.53 -12.03
C ALA A 190 2.63 -6.63 -11.20
N VAL A 191 2.98 -6.79 -9.91
CA VAL A 191 2.33 -7.77 -9.02
C VAL A 191 0.85 -7.43 -8.81
N TYR A 192 0.52 -6.16 -8.59
CA TYR A 192 -0.85 -5.70 -8.38
C TYR A 192 -1.72 -5.95 -9.62
N LEU A 193 -1.26 -5.52 -10.81
CA LEU A 193 -1.99 -5.71 -12.06
C LEU A 193 -2.09 -7.19 -12.45
N ALA A 194 -1.05 -7.99 -12.19
CA ALA A 194 -1.11 -9.43 -12.37
C ALA A 194 -2.14 -10.08 -11.43
N GLY A 195 -2.29 -9.58 -10.20
CA GLY A 195 -3.33 -9.98 -9.26
C GLY A 195 -4.74 -9.71 -9.80
N VAL A 196 -4.97 -8.50 -10.30
CA VAL A 196 -6.24 -8.11 -10.95
C VAL A 196 -6.54 -9.03 -12.14
N LEU A 197 -5.57 -9.22 -13.05
CA LEU A 197 -5.75 -10.06 -14.23
C LEU A 197 -5.99 -11.54 -13.85
N SER A 198 -5.24 -12.05 -12.88
CA SER A 198 -5.38 -13.44 -12.42
C SER A 198 -6.72 -13.68 -11.73
N GLY A 199 -7.22 -12.67 -11.00
CA GLY A 199 -8.55 -12.70 -10.38
C GLY A 199 -9.66 -12.81 -11.41
N SER A 200 -9.65 -11.96 -12.44
CA SER A 200 -10.67 -12.01 -13.50
C SER A 200 -10.58 -13.27 -14.36
N LEU A 201 -9.38 -13.73 -14.70
CA LEU A 201 -9.19 -15.00 -15.43
C LEU A 201 -9.72 -16.20 -14.63
N LEU A 202 -9.41 -16.29 -13.34
CA LEU A 202 -9.88 -17.41 -12.51
C LEU A 202 -11.40 -17.40 -12.34
N VAL A 203 -12.01 -16.23 -12.11
CA VAL A 203 -13.48 -16.08 -12.08
C VAL A 203 -14.08 -16.55 -13.40
N THR A 204 -13.53 -16.11 -14.53
CA THR A 204 -14.07 -16.49 -15.85
C THR A 204 -13.96 -17.99 -16.12
N ALA A 205 -12.93 -18.65 -15.57
CA ALA A 205 -12.70 -20.08 -15.73
C ALA A 205 -13.59 -20.94 -14.81
N VAL A 206 -13.88 -20.50 -13.58
CA VAL A 206 -14.54 -21.31 -12.54
C VAL A 206 -15.99 -20.89 -12.29
N ASP A 207 -16.33 -19.63 -12.53
CA ASP A 207 -17.67 -19.05 -12.34
C ASP A 207 -18.04 -18.12 -13.52
N PRO A 208 -18.27 -18.68 -14.72
CA PRO A 208 -18.30 -17.95 -15.98
C PRO A 208 -19.49 -17.01 -16.17
N HIS A 209 -20.43 -16.93 -15.22
CA HIS A 209 -21.67 -16.16 -15.32
C HIS A 209 -21.73 -14.96 -14.38
N VAL A 210 -20.68 -14.70 -13.61
CA VAL A 210 -20.66 -13.65 -12.58
C VAL A 210 -20.00 -12.37 -13.10
N PHE A 211 -20.65 -11.25 -12.84
CA PHE A 211 -20.06 -9.93 -13.03
C PHE A 211 -18.97 -9.70 -11.97
N LEU A 212 -17.86 -9.09 -12.36
CA LEU A 212 -16.76 -8.79 -11.44
C LEU A 212 -16.53 -7.29 -11.37
N ALA A 213 -16.40 -6.82 -10.13
CA ALA A 213 -16.11 -5.44 -9.75
C ALA A 213 -15.22 -5.48 -8.51
N GLY A 214 -14.30 -4.53 -8.41
CA GLY A 214 -13.48 -4.30 -7.22
C GLY A 214 -12.00 -4.49 -7.48
N ALA A 215 -11.17 -3.72 -6.80
CA ALA A 215 -9.72 -3.83 -6.89
C ALA A 215 -9.12 -5.02 -6.14
N SER A 216 -9.96 -5.86 -5.55
CA SER A 216 -9.59 -6.84 -4.55
C SER A 216 -8.63 -7.91 -5.05
N GLY A 217 -8.66 -8.27 -6.34
CA GLY A 217 -7.64 -9.14 -6.93
C GLY A 217 -6.21 -8.58 -6.79
N GLY A 218 -6.03 -7.27 -6.96
CA GLY A 218 -4.76 -6.60 -6.71
C GLY A 218 -4.44 -6.48 -5.22
N VAL A 219 -5.43 -6.18 -4.38
CA VAL A 219 -5.28 -6.11 -2.92
C VAL A 219 -4.83 -7.45 -2.33
N TYR A 220 -5.42 -8.56 -2.77
CA TYR A 220 -5.04 -9.91 -2.34
C TYR A 220 -3.65 -10.31 -2.85
N ALA A 221 -3.22 -9.78 -4.01
CA ALA A 221 -1.84 -9.96 -4.45
C ALA A 221 -0.84 -9.24 -3.52
N LEU A 222 -1.14 -8.02 -3.08
CA LEU A 222 -0.32 -7.31 -2.08
C LEU A 222 -0.30 -8.03 -0.74
N LEU A 223 -1.46 -8.55 -0.31
CA LEU A 223 -1.60 -9.32 0.92
C LEU A 223 -0.77 -10.60 0.88
N ALA A 224 -0.80 -11.34 -0.23
CA ALA A 224 0.03 -12.53 -0.44
C ALA A 224 1.52 -12.20 -0.45
N ALA A 225 1.93 -11.10 -1.10
CA ALA A 225 3.32 -10.63 -1.07
C ALA A 225 3.77 -10.31 0.36
N HIS A 226 2.91 -9.68 1.17
CA HIS A 226 3.22 -9.44 2.57
C HIS A 226 3.29 -10.72 3.40
N LEU A 227 2.40 -11.67 3.18
CA LEU A 227 2.42 -12.94 3.91
C LEU A 227 3.66 -13.76 3.56
N ALA A 228 4.02 -13.84 2.28
CA ALA A 228 5.22 -14.54 1.82
C ALA A 228 6.49 -13.96 2.47
N GLU A 229 6.64 -12.64 2.46
CA GLU A 229 7.78 -11.97 3.11
C GLU A 229 7.81 -12.20 4.63
N LEU A 230 6.64 -12.22 5.28
CA LEU A 230 6.54 -12.49 6.73
C LEU A 230 6.99 -13.92 7.05
N VAL A 231 6.54 -14.91 6.26
CA VAL A 231 6.89 -16.33 6.43
C VAL A 231 8.36 -16.58 6.13
N MET A 232 8.88 -16.07 5.02
CA MET A 232 10.27 -16.26 4.61
C MET A 232 11.26 -15.69 5.64
N ASN A 233 10.93 -14.56 6.26
CA ASN A 233 11.80 -13.87 7.21
C ASN A 233 11.45 -14.12 8.68
N TRP A 234 10.53 -15.05 8.98
CA TRP A 234 10.10 -15.32 10.36
C TRP A 234 11.26 -15.83 11.24
N SER A 235 12.12 -16.68 10.68
CA SER A 235 13.21 -17.36 11.39
C SER A 235 14.40 -16.46 11.74
N GLU A 236 14.61 -15.33 11.03
CA GLU A 236 15.64 -14.34 11.40
C GLU A 236 15.42 -13.73 12.78
N VAL A 237 14.17 -13.73 13.24
CA VAL A 237 13.77 -13.18 14.54
C VAL A 237 14.17 -14.12 15.69
N GLU A 238 14.17 -15.43 15.46
CA GLU A 238 14.45 -16.44 16.49
C GLU A 238 15.96 -16.64 16.72
N LEU A 239 16.77 -16.61 15.64
CA LEU A 239 18.18 -17.04 15.68
C LEU A 239 19.15 -16.04 16.33
N ARG A 240 18.75 -14.77 16.52
CA ARG A 240 19.57 -13.72 17.18
C ARG A 240 19.19 -13.45 18.64
N ARG A 241 18.46 -14.38 19.29
CA ARG A 241 18.20 -14.34 20.74
C ARG A 241 19.45 -14.53 21.62
N THR A 242 20.64 -14.73 21.05
CA THR A 242 21.90 -14.81 21.80
C THR A 242 22.34 -13.42 22.29
N PRO A 243 22.37 -13.17 23.61
CA PRO A 243 22.63 -11.85 24.15
C PRO A 243 24.13 -11.66 24.36
N LEU A 244 24.84 -11.12 23.36
CA LEU A 244 26.26 -10.75 23.56
C LEU A 244 26.60 -9.29 23.24
N VAL A 245 25.63 -8.47 22.80
CA VAL A 245 25.83 -7.02 22.75
C VAL A 245 24.59 -6.33 23.28
N ARG A 246 24.72 -5.74 24.47
CA ARG A 246 23.71 -4.91 25.12
C ARG A 246 23.68 -3.54 24.44
N GLU A 247 23.23 -3.51 23.18
CA GLU A 247 22.93 -2.26 22.49
C GLU A 247 21.57 -1.75 22.97
N SER A 248 21.54 -0.47 23.35
CA SER A 248 20.52 0.18 24.19
C SER A 248 19.16 0.45 23.51
N GLN A 249 18.74 -0.36 22.52
CA GLN A 249 17.39 -0.31 21.93
C GLN A 249 16.83 -1.71 21.51
N PRO A 250 16.71 -2.73 22.40
CA PRO A 250 16.15 -4.03 22.01
C PRO A 250 14.61 -4.06 21.93
N PHE A 251 13.92 -3.04 22.48
CA PHE A 251 12.49 -3.09 22.79
C PHE A 251 11.58 -2.81 21.56
N ILE A 252 11.98 -1.95 20.63
CA ILE A 252 11.11 -1.46 19.53
C ILE A 252 10.91 -2.52 18.42
N GLN A 253 11.77 -3.53 18.36
CA GLN A 253 11.94 -4.34 17.17
C GLN A 253 11.03 -5.58 17.13
N MET A 254 10.63 -6.12 18.28
CA MET A 254 9.77 -7.32 18.40
C MET A 254 8.31 -7.02 18.01
N GLU A 255 7.90 -5.75 18.09
CA GLU A 255 6.52 -5.34 17.83
C GLU A 255 6.14 -5.43 16.34
N PHE A 256 7.00 -5.05 15.40
CA PHE A 256 6.55 -4.85 14.00
C PHE A 256 6.11 -6.12 13.25
N ASN A 257 6.78 -7.26 13.40
CA ASN A 257 6.38 -8.49 12.69
C ASN A 257 5.09 -9.08 13.29
N TRP A 258 4.95 -9.04 14.61
CA TRP A 258 3.72 -9.47 15.30
C TRP A 258 2.57 -8.51 15.02
N VAL A 259 2.81 -7.19 15.06
CA VAL A 259 1.83 -6.17 14.65
C VAL A 259 1.41 -6.38 13.20
N ARG A 260 2.36 -6.63 12.29
CA ARG A 260 2.05 -6.98 10.90
C ARG A 260 1.23 -8.27 10.79
N ALA A 261 1.57 -9.31 11.53
CA ALA A 261 0.82 -10.55 11.56
C ALA A 261 -0.62 -10.33 12.06
N ILE A 262 -0.79 -9.56 13.13
CA ILE A 262 -2.10 -9.19 13.69
C ILE A 262 -2.91 -8.38 12.67
N ILE A 263 -2.31 -7.36 12.05
CA ILE A 263 -2.94 -6.55 11.01
C ILE A 263 -3.41 -7.42 9.85
N LEU A 264 -2.54 -8.30 9.32
CA LEU A 264 -2.90 -9.20 8.23
C LEU A 264 -4.01 -10.18 8.65
N THR A 265 -3.97 -10.69 9.87
CA THR A 265 -5.01 -11.58 10.41
C THR A 265 -6.36 -10.86 10.51
N VAL A 266 -6.37 -9.62 11.01
CA VAL A 266 -7.58 -8.80 11.11
C VAL A 266 -8.15 -8.47 9.73
N LEU A 267 -7.30 -8.09 8.77
CA LEU A 267 -7.73 -7.83 7.39
C LEU A 267 -8.36 -9.06 6.74
N ILE A 268 -7.67 -10.21 6.74
CA ILE A 268 -8.18 -11.44 6.14
C ILE A 268 -9.45 -11.91 6.86
N GLY A 269 -9.45 -11.86 8.19
CA GLY A 269 -10.58 -12.26 9.01
C GLY A 269 -11.81 -11.38 8.78
N SER A 270 -11.62 -10.06 8.67
CA SER A 270 -12.72 -9.13 8.40
C SER A 270 -13.31 -9.30 6.99
N ASP A 271 -12.49 -9.47 5.96
CA ASP A 271 -12.98 -9.76 4.60
C ASP A 271 -13.75 -11.08 4.54
N ALA A 272 -13.19 -12.14 5.15
CA ALA A 272 -13.85 -13.44 5.24
C ALA A 272 -15.18 -13.36 6.00
N ALA A 273 -15.24 -12.61 7.11
CA ALA A 273 -16.47 -12.40 7.87
C ALA A 273 -17.54 -11.68 7.03
N VAL A 274 -17.16 -10.67 6.25
CA VAL A 274 -18.10 -9.99 5.35
C VAL A 274 -18.54 -10.87 4.20
N ALA A 275 -17.64 -11.67 3.61
CA ALA A 275 -18.00 -12.64 2.58
C ALA A 275 -19.01 -13.67 3.10
N ILE A 276 -18.82 -14.17 4.32
CA ILE A 276 -19.77 -15.06 5.01
C ILE A 276 -21.10 -14.33 5.22
N PHE A 277 -21.08 -13.11 5.77
CA PHE A 277 -22.29 -12.32 6.00
C PHE A 277 -23.10 -12.11 4.70
N GLN A 278 -22.44 -11.66 3.63
CA GLN A 278 -23.07 -11.47 2.32
C GLN A 278 -23.63 -12.78 1.73
N ARG A 279 -22.96 -13.91 2.00
CA ARG A 279 -23.40 -15.22 1.50
C ARG A 279 -24.73 -15.68 2.11
N TYR A 280 -24.99 -15.33 3.36
CA TYR A 280 -26.16 -15.76 4.13
C TYR A 280 -27.27 -14.69 4.23
N PHE A 281 -26.93 -13.40 4.21
CA PHE A 281 -27.88 -12.32 4.53
C PHE A 281 -28.18 -11.35 3.38
N VAL A 282 -27.48 -11.44 2.23
CA VAL A 282 -27.68 -10.54 1.07
C VAL A 282 -28.19 -11.32 -0.14
N SER A 283 -29.07 -10.70 -0.93
CA SER A 283 -29.65 -11.24 -2.16
C SER A 283 -28.56 -11.67 -3.17
N LYS A 284 -28.89 -12.64 -4.05
CA LYS A 284 -27.92 -13.25 -4.99
C LYS A 284 -27.30 -12.25 -5.98
N THR A 285 -27.93 -11.11 -6.25
CA THR A 285 -27.55 -10.15 -7.29
C THR A 285 -26.39 -9.24 -6.89
N ASP A 286 -26.06 -9.15 -5.59
CA ASP A 286 -25.12 -8.16 -5.06
C ASP A 286 -23.85 -8.82 -4.48
N LYS A 287 -23.56 -10.05 -4.90
CA LYS A 287 -22.47 -10.85 -4.35
C LYS A 287 -21.13 -10.53 -5.03
N VAL A 288 -20.14 -10.20 -4.22
CA VAL A 288 -18.74 -10.11 -4.66
C VAL A 288 -18.19 -11.52 -4.85
N SER A 289 -17.56 -11.80 -5.99
CA SER A 289 -16.97 -13.11 -6.25
C SER A 289 -15.66 -13.29 -5.47
N TYR A 290 -15.69 -14.16 -4.45
CA TYR A 290 -14.51 -14.54 -3.66
C TYR A 290 -13.42 -15.24 -4.50
N VAL A 291 -13.80 -15.84 -5.63
CA VAL A 291 -12.86 -16.50 -6.54
C VAL A 291 -11.81 -15.53 -7.07
N SER A 292 -12.16 -14.25 -7.25
CA SER A 292 -11.21 -13.21 -7.66
C SER A 292 -10.11 -12.96 -6.61
N HIS A 293 -10.44 -13.06 -5.32
CA HIS A 293 -9.49 -12.92 -4.22
C HIS A 293 -8.46 -14.04 -4.25
N ILE A 294 -8.91 -15.28 -4.51
CA ILE A 294 -8.04 -16.45 -4.63
C ILE A 294 -7.06 -16.28 -5.81
N GLY A 295 -7.56 -15.88 -6.99
CA GLY A 295 -6.72 -15.67 -8.17
C GLY A 295 -5.66 -14.58 -7.94
N GLY A 296 -6.07 -13.48 -7.28
CA GLY A 296 -5.17 -12.43 -6.86
C GLY A 296 -4.09 -12.90 -5.87
N PHE A 297 -4.49 -13.68 -4.86
CA PHE A 297 -3.58 -14.22 -3.85
C PHE A 297 -2.54 -15.16 -4.45
N VAL A 298 -2.96 -16.08 -5.32
CA VAL A 298 -2.05 -17.01 -6.03
C VAL A 298 -1.03 -16.23 -6.86
N ALA A 299 -1.49 -15.21 -7.59
CA ALA A 299 -0.59 -14.35 -8.36
C ALA A 299 0.42 -13.61 -7.48
N GLY A 300 -0.03 -13.02 -6.37
CA GLY A 300 0.84 -12.31 -5.44
C GLY A 300 1.87 -13.21 -4.76
N ALA A 301 1.48 -14.43 -4.38
CA ALA A 301 2.38 -15.40 -3.76
C ALA A 301 3.48 -15.86 -4.74
N LEU A 302 3.11 -16.20 -5.98
CA LEU A 302 4.04 -16.71 -6.98
C LEU A 302 4.89 -15.58 -7.60
N LEU A 303 4.26 -14.52 -8.08
CA LEU A 303 4.96 -13.39 -8.70
C LEU A 303 5.66 -12.50 -7.67
N GLY A 304 5.25 -12.53 -6.40
CA GLY A 304 6.01 -11.91 -5.32
C GLY A 304 7.44 -12.45 -5.28
N ILE A 305 7.60 -13.78 -5.35
CA ILE A 305 8.90 -14.46 -5.38
C ILE A 305 9.69 -14.11 -6.66
N VAL A 306 9.00 -14.00 -7.80
CA VAL A 306 9.63 -13.81 -9.11
C VAL A 306 10.06 -12.36 -9.35
N ILE A 307 9.19 -11.41 -9.01
CA ILE A 307 9.28 -10.01 -9.42
C ILE A 307 9.83 -9.14 -8.29
N LEU A 308 9.49 -9.39 -7.02
CA LEU A 308 9.98 -8.53 -5.94
C LEU A 308 11.48 -8.75 -5.71
N ARG A 309 12.16 -7.72 -5.21
CA ARG A 309 13.59 -7.81 -4.94
C ARG A 309 13.78 -8.69 -3.71
N ASN A 310 14.51 -9.79 -3.88
CA ASN A 310 14.93 -10.56 -2.72
C ASN A 310 16.13 -9.91 -2.04
N PHE A 311 16.00 -9.72 -0.73
CA PHE A 311 16.95 -9.00 0.11
C PHE A 311 18.10 -9.88 0.56
N ARG A 312 17.90 -11.20 0.69
CA ARG A 312 18.97 -12.18 0.90
C ARG A 312 18.92 -13.21 -0.22
N ARG A 313 20.09 -13.64 -0.71
CA ARG A 313 20.19 -14.70 -1.71
C ARG A 313 20.60 -16.02 -1.07
N HIS A 314 19.65 -16.91 -0.85
CA HIS A 314 19.91 -18.31 -0.51
C HIS A 314 20.08 -19.15 -1.78
N ARG A 315 20.92 -20.20 -1.72
CA ARG A 315 21.19 -21.11 -2.85
C ARG A 315 19.94 -21.80 -3.42
N TRP A 316 18.88 -21.90 -2.62
CA TRP A 316 17.61 -22.53 -2.98
C TRP A 316 16.65 -21.62 -3.75
N GLU A 317 16.88 -20.31 -3.72
CA GLU A 317 15.96 -19.33 -4.32
C GLU A 317 15.93 -19.42 -5.83
N GLY A 318 17.04 -19.78 -6.48
CA GLY A 318 17.03 -19.99 -7.93
C GLY A 318 16.04 -21.09 -8.32
N LYS A 319 15.97 -22.18 -7.55
CA LYS A 319 14.99 -23.25 -7.77
C LYS A 319 13.58 -22.75 -7.48
N LEU A 320 13.39 -22.07 -6.34
CA LEU A 320 12.08 -21.53 -5.94
C LEU A 320 11.52 -20.54 -6.97
N TRP A 321 12.38 -19.70 -7.53
CA TRP A 321 12.04 -18.72 -8.56
C TRP A 321 11.53 -19.40 -9.84
N TRP A 322 12.26 -20.41 -10.35
CA TRP A 322 11.83 -21.16 -11.53
C TRP A 322 10.54 -21.94 -11.27
N THR A 323 10.41 -22.55 -10.08
CA THR A 323 9.17 -23.26 -9.72
C THR A 323 7.98 -22.32 -9.62
N ALA A 324 8.15 -21.12 -9.04
CA ALA A 324 7.10 -20.13 -8.91
C ALA A 324 6.67 -19.60 -10.29
N LEU A 325 7.63 -19.30 -11.16
CA LEU A 325 7.37 -18.86 -12.53
C LEU A 325 6.63 -19.94 -13.33
N ALA A 326 7.13 -21.18 -13.31
CA ALA A 326 6.51 -22.29 -14.03
C ALA A 326 5.08 -22.57 -13.53
N THR A 327 4.87 -22.53 -12.20
CA THR A 327 3.55 -22.72 -11.59
C THR A 327 2.59 -21.60 -11.99
N TYR A 328 3.05 -20.34 -11.99
CA TYR A 328 2.22 -19.21 -12.39
C TYR A 328 1.84 -19.27 -13.88
N THR A 329 2.81 -19.59 -14.75
CA THR A 329 2.55 -19.76 -16.18
C THR A 329 1.55 -20.90 -16.43
N PHE A 330 1.71 -22.03 -15.73
CA PHE A 330 0.78 -23.14 -15.82
C PHE A 330 -0.63 -22.76 -15.34
N PHE A 331 -0.74 -22.02 -14.24
CA PHE A 331 -2.00 -21.51 -13.71
C PHE A 331 -2.73 -20.60 -14.70
N ILE A 332 -2.03 -19.64 -15.31
CA ILE A 332 -2.59 -18.74 -16.32
C ILE A 332 -3.00 -19.52 -17.58
N ALA A 333 -2.14 -20.42 -18.07
CA ALA A 333 -2.45 -21.25 -19.23
C ALA A 333 -3.70 -22.10 -18.99
N THR A 334 -3.83 -22.71 -17.82
CA THR A 334 -5.01 -23.49 -17.42
C THR A 334 -6.27 -22.62 -17.44
N CYS A 335 -6.23 -21.42 -16.84
CA CYS A 335 -7.37 -20.51 -16.86
C CYS A 335 -7.77 -20.15 -18.30
N ILE A 336 -6.80 -19.82 -19.16
CA ILE A 336 -7.08 -19.46 -20.56
C ILE A 336 -7.71 -20.63 -21.32
N VAL A 337 -7.20 -21.85 -21.15
CA VAL A 337 -7.77 -23.05 -21.79
C VAL A 337 -9.22 -23.26 -21.36
N LEU A 338 -9.53 -23.17 -20.06
CA LEU A 338 -10.90 -23.30 -19.54
C LEU A 338 -11.84 -22.20 -20.06
N ILE A 339 -11.33 -20.99 -20.31
CA ILE A 339 -12.12 -19.88 -20.83
C ILE A 339 -12.44 -20.06 -22.32
N VAL A 340 -11.48 -20.52 -23.11
CA VAL A 340 -11.58 -20.63 -24.57
C VAL A 340 -12.25 -21.94 -25.01
N ALA A 341 -12.04 -23.02 -24.25
CA ALA A 341 -12.55 -24.34 -24.57
C ALA A 341 -13.32 -24.93 -23.38
N PRO A 342 -14.48 -24.34 -23.02
CA PRO A 342 -15.28 -24.78 -21.88
C PRO A 342 -15.80 -26.22 -22.04
N ASP A 343 -15.92 -26.71 -23.27
CA ASP A 343 -16.41 -28.07 -23.57
C ASP A 343 -15.35 -29.18 -23.37
N ILE A 344 -14.10 -28.82 -23.04
CA ILE A 344 -13.00 -29.78 -22.78
C ILE A 344 -13.01 -30.26 -21.31
N THR A 345 -13.84 -29.67 -20.46
CA THR A 345 -13.99 -29.98 -19.02
C THR A 345 -15.43 -30.22 -18.65
#